data_AF-A0A1H9XX39-F1
#
_entry.id   AF-A0A1H9XX39-F1
#
_cell.length_a   1.000
_cell.length_b   1.000
_cell.length_c   1.000
_cell.angle_alpha   90.00
_cell.angle_beta   90.00
_cell.angle_gamma   90.00
#
_symmetry.space_group_name_H-M   'P 1'
#
loop_
_entity.id
_entity.type
_entity.pdbx_description
1 polymer ?
#
loop_
_entity_poly.entity_id
_entity_poly.type
_entity_poly.pdbx_seq_one_letter_code
_entity_poly.pdbx_strand_id
1 'polypeptide(L)'
;MTFDRPLTNKELAQRLGKDPATTLHHVRKLVAAGFLEAMPSRAGNRGAKEIPYRSTGLSWQLDNSENAVAVGEAMLHAFLGEVADIGLSDVDQSRLVVTVDPEELKQRLASLMDELAAQPVNPDVPRVAIYLAVYPGD
;
A
#
# COMPACT_ATOMS: atom_id res chain seq x y z
N MET A 1 3.89 -4.88 3.81
CA MET A 1 5.34 -4.88 4.03
C MET A 1 5.77 -4.34 5.40
N THR A 2 5.20 -3.29 6.02
CA THR A 2 5.49 -2.93 7.44
C THR A 2 4.25 -2.87 8.33
N PHE A 3 3.10 -3.18 7.75
CA PHE A 3 1.81 -3.05 8.37
C PHE A 3 1.50 -4.22 9.31
N ASP A 4 1.83 -5.45 8.89
CA ASP A 4 1.66 -6.67 9.69
C ASP A 4 2.69 -6.74 10.83
N ARG A 5 3.96 -6.51 10.51
CA ARG A 5 5.04 -6.35 11.49
C ARG A 5 5.99 -5.22 11.10
N PRO A 6 6.65 -4.56 12.07
CA PRO A 6 7.70 -3.59 11.77
C PRO A 6 8.90 -4.24 11.06
N LEU A 7 9.46 -3.55 10.05
CA LEU A 7 10.67 -3.97 9.34
C LEU A 7 11.79 -2.94 9.47
N THR A 8 13.03 -3.40 9.57
CA THR A 8 14.19 -2.51 9.52
C THR A 8 14.49 -2.05 8.11
N ASN A 9 15.27 -0.97 7.95
CA ASN A 9 15.72 -0.50 6.64
C ASN A 9 16.41 -1.60 5.81
N LYS A 10 17.16 -2.49 6.48
CA LYS A 10 17.84 -3.62 5.82
C LYS A 10 16.84 -4.64 5.30
N GLU A 11 15.84 -5.03 6.11
CA GLU A 11 14.79 -5.95 5.70
C GLU A 11 13.97 -5.38 4.54
N LEU A 12 13.68 -4.07 4.57
CA LEU A 12 13.01 -3.35 3.48
C LEU A 12 13.83 -3.35 2.19
N ALA A 13 15.11 -2.98 2.28
CA ALA A 13 16.03 -2.95 1.14
C ALA A 13 16.14 -4.33 0.47
N GLN A 14 16.30 -5.38 1.29
CA GLN A 14 16.36 -6.76 0.81
C GLN A 14 15.06 -7.16 0.11
N ARG A 15 13.90 -6.86 0.70
CA ARG A 15 12.59 -7.24 0.14
C ARG A 15 12.26 -6.49 -1.15
N LEU A 16 12.71 -5.25 -1.28
CA LEU A 16 12.50 -4.41 -2.46
C LEU A 16 13.57 -4.62 -3.54
N GLY A 17 14.60 -5.43 -3.29
CA GLY A 17 15.74 -5.59 -4.19
C GLY A 17 16.52 -4.27 -4.42
N LYS A 18 16.54 -3.37 -3.43
CA LYS A 18 17.15 -2.03 -3.53
C LYS A 18 18.36 -1.90 -2.61
N ASP A 19 19.23 -0.95 -2.95
CA ASP A 19 20.35 -0.57 -2.09
C ASP A 19 19.85 -0.01 -0.73
N PRO A 20 20.49 -0.36 0.40
CA PRO A 20 20.09 0.13 1.72
C PRO A 20 20.14 1.64 1.90
N ALA A 21 21.08 2.35 1.27
CA ALA A 21 21.17 3.81 1.38
C ALA A 21 20.04 4.49 0.60
N THR A 22 19.76 4.02 -0.61
CA THR A 22 18.59 4.49 -1.38
C THR A 22 17.29 4.21 -0.63
N THR A 23 17.14 3.01 -0.06
CA THR A 23 15.95 2.65 0.72
C THR A 23 15.78 3.57 1.93
N LEU A 24 16.87 3.86 2.65
CA LEU A 24 16.84 4.71 3.83
C LEU A 24 16.41 6.14 3.51
N HIS A 25 16.83 6.67 2.36
CA HIS A 25 16.38 7.98 1.87
C HIS A 25 14.86 8.04 1.75
N HIS A 26 14.25 7.04 1.11
CA HIS A 26 12.79 6.98 0.94
C HIS A 26 12.06 6.71 2.26
N VAL A 27 12.58 5.80 3.10
CA VAL A 27 12.00 5.53 4.42
C VAL A 27 11.95 6.79 5.28
N ARG A 28 13.01 7.62 5.28
CA ARG A 28 13.01 8.89 6.02
C ARG A 28 11.95 9.87 5.52
N LYS A 29 11.72 9.95 4.21
CA LYS A 29 10.63 10.77 3.65
C LYS A 29 9.27 10.25 4.09
N LEU A 30 9.06 8.94 4.04
CA LEU A 30 7.81 8.31 4.48
C LEU A 30 7.55 8.51 5.97
N VAL A 31 8.59 8.49 6.81
CA VAL A 31 8.48 8.83 8.23
C VAL A 31 8.15 10.31 8.42
N ALA A 32 8.86 11.20 7.73
CA ALA A 32 8.61 12.64 7.81
C ALA A 32 7.19 13.02 7.36
N ALA A 33 6.64 12.29 6.39
CA ALA A 33 5.27 12.46 5.89
C ALA A 33 4.21 11.67 6.70
N GLY A 34 4.60 10.94 7.75
CA GLY A 34 3.67 10.22 8.63
C GLY A 34 3.14 8.89 8.08
N PHE A 35 3.64 8.38 6.96
CA PHE A 35 3.27 7.05 6.42
C PHE A 35 3.91 5.90 7.20
N LEU A 36 5.07 6.16 7.81
CA LEU A 36 5.80 5.21 8.63
C LEU A 36 6.09 5.80 10.01
N GLU A 37 6.03 4.96 11.03
CA GLU A 37 6.49 5.28 12.38
C GLU A 37 7.80 4.54 12.66
N ALA A 38 8.79 5.23 13.21
CA ALA A 38 10.03 4.62 13.68
C ALA A 38 9.81 4.00 15.07
N MET A 39 10.02 2.70 15.18
CA MET A 39 9.86 1.95 16.43
C MET A 39 11.14 2.00 17.28
N PRO A 40 11.08 1.63 18.57
CA PRO A 40 12.27 1.49 19.40
C PRO A 40 13.33 0.60 18.74
N SER A 41 14.59 1.05 18.80
CA SER A 41 15.69 0.30 18.20
C SER A 41 15.89 -1.06 18.87
N ARG A 42 16.25 -2.07 18.08
CA ARG A 42 16.58 -3.42 18.57
C ARG A 42 18.00 -3.82 18.16
N ALA A 43 18.56 -4.81 18.84
CA ALA A 43 19.84 -5.40 18.47
C ALA A 43 19.69 -6.25 17.20
N GLY A 44 20.49 -5.95 16.19
CA GLY A 44 20.64 -6.71 14.95
C GLY A 44 21.88 -7.60 14.99
N ASN A 45 22.22 -8.20 13.84
CA ASN A 45 23.38 -9.08 13.73
C ASN A 45 24.68 -8.39 14.19
N ARG A 46 25.49 -9.12 14.96
CA ARG A 46 26.78 -8.64 15.50
C ARG A 46 26.66 -7.36 16.36
N GLY A 47 25.51 -7.15 17.00
CA GLY A 47 25.29 -6.02 17.92
C GLY A 47 24.99 -4.69 17.23
N ALA A 48 24.73 -4.68 15.91
CA ALA A 48 24.31 -3.47 15.22
C ALA A 48 22.99 -2.95 15.79
N LYS A 49 22.86 -1.64 15.98
CA LYS A 49 21.60 -1.01 16.41
C LYS A 49 20.72 -0.78 15.18
N GLU A 50 19.57 -1.46 15.10
CA GLU A 50 18.64 -1.35 13.96
C GLU A 50 17.33 -0.68 14.40
N ILE A 51 16.77 0.18 13.54
CA ILE A 51 15.48 0.85 13.76
C ILE A 51 14.43 0.15 12.89
N PRO A 52 13.41 -0.50 13.47
CA PRO A 52 12.25 -0.99 12.73
C PRO A 52 11.28 0.14 12.40
N TYR A 53 10.55 0.02 11.30
CA TYR A 53 9.53 0.96 10.84
C TYR A 53 8.20 0.25 10.67
N ARG A 54 7.12 0.85 11.17
CA ARG A 54 5.74 0.34 11.08
C ARG A 54 4.91 1.25 10.18
N SER A 55 4.00 0.69 9.39
CA SER A 55 3.02 1.51 8.66
C SER A 55 1.97 2.06 9.60
N THR A 56 1.61 3.34 9.41
CA THR A 56 0.55 4.03 10.18
C THR A 56 -0.84 3.84 9.59
N GLY A 57 -0.93 3.31 8.36
CA GLY A 57 -2.20 3.26 7.61
C GLY A 57 -2.64 4.60 7.01
N LEU A 58 -1.83 5.67 7.10
CA LEU A 58 -2.19 7.01 6.63
C LEU A 58 -2.71 7.04 5.18
N SER A 59 -2.23 6.14 4.33
CA SER A 59 -2.65 6.03 2.92
C SER A 59 -4.16 5.86 2.73
N TRP A 60 -4.88 5.32 3.72
CA TRP A 60 -6.33 5.12 3.67
C TRP A 60 -7.14 6.39 3.95
N GLN A 61 -6.50 7.43 4.49
CA GLN A 61 -7.16 8.66 4.96
C GLN A 61 -6.79 9.88 4.11
N LEU A 62 -6.05 9.69 3.01
CA LEU A 62 -5.60 10.78 2.16
C LEU A 62 -6.70 11.21 1.20
N ASP A 63 -7.03 12.50 1.24
CA ASP A 63 -7.67 13.16 0.13
C ASP A 63 -6.60 13.52 -0.92
N ASN A 64 -6.71 12.94 -2.11
CA ASN A 64 -5.79 13.14 -3.22
C ASN A 64 -6.36 14.08 -4.29
N SER A 65 -7.47 14.77 -4.01
CA SER A 65 -8.19 15.60 -4.98
C SER A 65 -7.31 16.61 -5.73
N GLU A 66 -6.40 17.29 -5.04
CA GLU A 66 -5.48 18.28 -5.65
C GLU A 66 -4.45 17.67 -6.62
N ASN A 67 -4.09 16.39 -6.46
CA ASN A 67 -3.06 15.70 -7.24
C ASN A 67 -3.58 14.42 -7.90
N ALA A 68 -4.89 14.33 -8.13
CA ALA A 68 -5.58 13.08 -8.46
C ALA A 68 -4.98 12.35 -9.66
N VAL A 69 -4.55 13.08 -10.70
CA VAL A 69 -3.95 12.49 -11.91
C VAL A 69 -2.59 11.86 -11.62
N ALA A 70 -1.67 12.60 -11.00
CA ALA A 70 -0.33 12.12 -10.71
C ALA A 70 -0.34 10.97 -9.69
N VAL A 71 -1.23 11.05 -8.69
CA VAL A 71 -1.44 9.97 -7.72
C VAL A 71 -2.04 8.74 -8.41
N GLY A 72 -3.04 8.91 -9.27
CA GLY A 72 -3.65 7.83 -10.05
C GLY A 72 -2.66 7.11 -10.96
N GLU A 73 -1.78 7.85 -11.65
CA GLU A 73 -0.70 7.29 -12.46
C GLU A 73 0.28 6.46 -11.61
N ALA A 74 0.71 7.00 -10.47
CA ALA A 74 1.58 6.28 -9.55
C ALA A 74 0.92 5.01 -8.98
N MET A 75 -0.37 5.05 -8.65
CA MET A 75 -1.14 3.89 -8.17
C MET A 75 -1.26 2.81 -9.25
N LEU A 76 -1.56 3.19 -10.50
CA LEU A 76 -1.62 2.26 -11.62
C LEU A 76 -0.25 1.59 -11.85
N HIS A 77 0.84 2.35 -11.84
CA HIS A 77 2.17 1.79 -11.98
C HIS A 77 2.55 0.84 -10.82
N ALA A 78 2.15 1.17 -9.60
CA ALA A 78 2.35 0.27 -8.45
C ALA A 78 1.60 -1.06 -8.64
N PHE A 79 0.32 -1.01 -9.02
CA PHE A 79 -0.47 -2.20 -9.32
C PHE A 79 0.15 -3.05 -10.42
N LEU A 80 0.57 -2.45 -11.55
CA LEU A 80 1.22 -3.17 -12.64
C LEU A 80 2.54 -3.82 -12.20
N GLY A 81 3.30 -3.16 -11.32
CA GLY A 81 4.50 -3.74 -10.71
C GLY A 81 4.18 -4.96 -9.83
N GLU A 82 3.16 -4.86 -8.98
CA GLU A 82 2.72 -5.97 -8.12
C GLU A 82 2.23 -7.18 -8.95
N VAL A 83 1.45 -6.93 -10.00
CA VAL A 83 1.01 -7.98 -10.94
C VAL A 83 2.19 -8.64 -11.66
N ALA A 84 3.22 -7.87 -12.02
CA ALA A 84 4.43 -8.42 -12.63
C ALA A 84 5.21 -9.33 -11.67
N ASP A 85 5.18 -9.04 -10.36
CA ASP A 85 5.85 -9.85 -9.33
C ASP A 85 5.10 -11.15 -9.00
N ILE A 86 3.77 -11.13 -8.91
CA ILE A 86 2.95 -12.32 -8.57
C ILE A 86 2.56 -13.16 -9.80
N GLY A 87 2.55 -12.55 -10.98
CA GLY A 87 2.11 -13.19 -12.21
C GLY A 87 0.58 -13.17 -12.39
N LEU A 88 0.13 -13.10 -13.65
CA LEU A 88 -1.28 -12.90 -13.97
C LEU A 88 -2.18 -14.09 -13.58
N SER A 89 -1.62 -15.30 -13.44
CA SER A 89 -2.38 -16.50 -13.02
C SER A 89 -2.95 -16.40 -11.61
N ASP A 90 -2.32 -15.57 -10.76
CA ASP A 90 -2.70 -15.38 -9.37
C ASP A 90 -3.60 -14.14 -9.18
N VAL A 91 -3.98 -13.48 -10.30
CA VAL A 91 -4.87 -12.32 -10.31
C VAL A 91 -6.27 -12.76 -10.73
N ASP A 92 -7.22 -12.71 -9.80
CA ASP A 92 -8.64 -12.83 -10.11
C ASP A 92 -9.19 -11.46 -10.55
N GLN A 93 -9.65 -11.36 -11.81
CA GLN A 93 -10.09 -10.10 -12.40
C GLN A 93 -11.34 -10.29 -13.25
N SER A 94 -12.21 -9.28 -13.21
CA SER A 94 -13.38 -9.19 -14.07
C SER A 94 -13.51 -7.77 -14.63
N ARG A 95 -14.07 -7.67 -15.84
CA ARG A 95 -14.43 -6.39 -16.47
C ARG A 95 -15.92 -6.40 -16.75
N LEU A 96 -16.62 -5.39 -16.23
CA LEU A 96 -18.06 -5.23 -16.37
C LEU A 96 -18.37 -3.90 -17.02
N VAL A 97 -19.42 -3.86 -17.83
CA VAL A 97 -20.06 -2.63 -18.30
C VAL A 97 -21.48 -2.65 -17.76
N VAL A 98 -21.84 -1.65 -16.97
CA VAL A 98 -23.13 -1.56 -16.28
C VAL A 98 -23.72 -0.17 -16.44
N THR A 99 -25.06 -0.09 -16.44
CA THR A 99 -25.77 1.19 -16.36
C THR A 99 -26.12 1.47 -14.90
N VAL A 100 -25.53 2.52 -14.33
CA VAL A 100 -25.70 2.93 -12.93
C VAL A 100 -25.42 4.43 -12.81
N ASP A 101 -25.98 5.09 -11.79
CA ASP A 101 -25.56 6.44 -11.43
C ASP A 101 -24.08 6.42 -10.97
N PRO A 102 -23.17 7.16 -11.64
CA PRO A 102 -21.75 7.17 -11.29
C PRO A 102 -21.46 7.64 -9.86
N GLU A 103 -22.24 8.58 -9.33
CA GLU A 103 -22.01 9.11 -7.98
C GLU A 103 -22.50 8.13 -6.92
N GLU A 104 -23.65 7.48 -7.16
CA GLU A 104 -24.12 6.40 -6.29
C GLU A 104 -23.13 5.23 -6.24
N LEU A 105 -22.59 4.82 -7.39
CA LEU A 105 -21.59 3.76 -7.46
C LEU A 105 -20.34 4.14 -6.65
N LYS A 106 -19.81 5.35 -6.82
CA LYS A 106 -18.64 5.84 -6.06
C LYS A 106 -18.89 5.83 -4.57
N GLN A 107 -20.05 6.30 -4.12
CA GLN A 107 -20.41 6.32 -2.69
C GLN A 107 -20.48 4.91 -2.09
N ARG A 108 -21.12 3.96 -2.80
CA ARG A 108 -21.19 2.56 -2.35
C ARG A 108 -19.81 1.90 -2.28
N LEU A 109 -18.96 2.14 -3.28
CA LEU A 109 -17.58 1.63 -3.29
C LEU A 109 -16.75 2.23 -2.17
N ALA A 110 -16.83 3.54 -1.93
CA ALA A 110 -16.14 4.20 -0.82
C ALA A 110 -16.57 3.62 0.54
N SER A 111 -17.89 3.46 0.76
CA SER A 111 -18.42 2.84 1.99
C SER A 111 -17.87 1.44 2.21
N LEU A 112 -17.82 0.61 1.15
CA LEU A 112 -17.25 -0.73 1.25
C LEU A 112 -15.75 -0.70 1.60
N MET A 113 -14.98 0.22 0.98
CA MET A 113 -13.56 0.36 1.30
C MET A 113 -13.35 0.82 2.76
N ASP A 114 -14.18 1.72 3.27
CA ASP A 114 -14.14 2.18 4.67
C ASP A 114 -14.45 1.04 5.64
N GLU A 115 -15.47 0.22 5.32
CA GLU A 115 -15.81 -0.98 6.09
C GLU A 115 -14.66 -2.00 6.12
N LEU A 116 -13.97 -2.21 5.00
CA LEU A 116 -12.79 -3.09 4.92
C LEU A 116 -11.60 -2.52 5.71
N ALA A 117 -11.37 -1.21 5.63
CA ALA A 117 -10.28 -0.54 6.34
C ALA A 117 -10.46 -0.51 7.86
N ALA A 118 -11.72 -0.47 8.33
CA ALA A 118 -12.05 -0.51 9.75
C ALA A 118 -11.93 -1.91 10.38
N GLN A 119 -11.83 -2.97 9.57
CA GLN A 119 -11.71 -4.33 10.10
C GLN A 119 -10.38 -4.53 10.83
N PRO A 120 -10.39 -5.15 12.02
CA PRO A 120 -9.17 -5.47 12.73
C PRO A 120 -8.33 -6.46 11.93
N VAL A 121 -7.02 -6.26 11.94
CA VAL A 121 -6.09 -7.18 11.28
C VAL A 121 -6.15 -8.55 11.95
N ASN A 122 -6.54 -9.56 11.18
CA ASN A 122 -6.46 -10.96 11.59
C ASN A 122 -5.22 -11.61 10.94
N PRO A 123 -4.22 -12.04 11.73
CA PRO A 123 -3.01 -12.65 11.20
C PRO A 123 -3.24 -14.04 10.56
N ASP A 124 -4.36 -14.70 10.89
CA ASP A 124 -4.69 -16.04 10.38
C ASP A 124 -5.42 -16.00 9.03
N VAL A 125 -5.82 -14.80 8.57
CA VAL A 125 -6.55 -14.60 7.32
C VAL A 125 -5.60 -14.00 6.27
N PRO A 126 -5.51 -14.58 5.05
CA PRO A 126 -4.71 -14.00 3.98
C PRO A 126 -5.14 -12.57 3.66
N ARG A 127 -4.14 -11.71 3.41
CA ARG A 127 -4.41 -10.35 2.93
C ARG A 127 -4.78 -10.36 1.46
N VAL A 128 -5.74 -9.51 1.12
CA VAL A 128 -6.13 -9.24 -0.27
C VAL A 128 -5.72 -7.80 -0.61
N ALA A 129 -5.11 -7.62 -1.77
CA ALA A 129 -4.89 -6.30 -2.36
C ALA A 129 -6.01 -6.03 -3.37
N ILE A 130 -6.55 -4.81 -3.38
CA ILE A 130 -7.64 -4.40 -4.27
C ILE A 130 -7.16 -3.19 -5.06
N TYR A 131 -7.20 -3.31 -6.39
CA TYR A 131 -7.10 -2.18 -7.30
C TYR A 131 -8.41 -2.05 -8.05
N LEU A 132 -8.99 -0.85 -8.09
CA LEU A 132 -10.26 -0.58 -8.74
C LEU A 132 -10.13 0.66 -9.63
N ALA A 133 -10.56 0.53 -10.88
CA ALA A 133 -10.65 1.63 -11.83
C ALA A 133 -12.09 1.74 -12.34
N VAL A 134 -12.65 2.95 -12.29
CA VAL A 134 -13.96 3.28 -12.86
C VAL A 134 -13.73 4.30 -13.98
N TYR A 135 -14.21 3.97 -15.18
CA TYR A 135 -14.03 4.77 -16.39
C TYR A 135 -15.25 4.62 -17.32
N PRO A 136 -15.50 5.57 -18.24
CA PRO A 136 -16.56 5.44 -19.24
C PRO A 136 -16.44 4.12 -20.03
N GLY A 137 -17.55 3.39 -20.14
CA GLY A 137 -17.57 2.00 -20.62
C GLY A 137 -17.98 1.81 -22.08
N ASP A 138 -18.17 2.91 -22.81
CA ASP A 138 -18.66 2.99 -24.19
C ASP A 138 -17.80 2.20 -25.19
#